data_AF-A0A1B6HPW6-F1
#
_entry.id   AF-A0A1B6HPW6-F1
#
_cell.length_a   1.000
_cell.length_b   1.000
_cell.length_c   1.000
_cell.angle_alpha   90.00
_cell.angle_beta   90.00
_cell.angle_gamma   90.00
#
_symmetry.space_group_name_H-M   'P 1'
#
loop_
_entity.id
_entity.type
_entity.pdbx_description
1 polymer ?
#
loop_
_entity_poly.entity_id
_entity_poly.type
_entity_poly.pdbx_seq_one_letter_code
_entity_poly.pdbx_strand_id
1 'polypeptide(L)'
;KLLTSNSENPYLMWDNSTRAELQDFLETQCAQREHQPLTDIQFSYSGHATELVIGNVFIRLYNNQPAFPIKNPKGFLLDLLEYVRLYQPSQRGDEPSDPERNDRVTMALQALSNVINSNPGLEIQCIGHFRLLFPLLSLESCRNIQQSALKVISSVTRNQECISDVAASNVLVYMLLALYTIEESRSVCLDILYALVSNTAVVKDLYAKGGYIYVLDLLFSAGVPEVQTKCAELLGRLCADKLSGPRVRLALDKFLPPAICDALRDSPAQCPSLLDTNQENPELVWDDESKRKVGAAIASLARRHYAAQRKSHDAVLTLPDTSIVGINSKEVMVGGVYLRLFNNNPGWPLRKPRDFLSSLLDTSIKQLNKDGTDYDLLEVVVTALVNLLQSHPMLADQVPSLGYIPRLCVLLHSHHPPQACHAILRILHQLSISDVCIGSMGQTDVLRPIQMTMKENAELVVLGCDTMARLFLANKDPLVKQALDVELVPYLLGLLDGRLDKMEHAARSKALVVKALKSMCQSVLYGAQVSAILNNSQVWTNYSQQNHDLFITNAPTQNYLTGVPMTAGYLTQGSSQTLPNSPPPLETDTS
;
A
#
# COMPACT_ATOMS: atom_id res chain seq x y z
N LYS A 1 -15.22 4.59 -67.21
CA LYS A 1 -14.98 3.41 -66.34
C LYS A 1 -15.84 3.47 -65.08
N LEU A 2 -15.79 4.53 -64.26
CA LEU A 2 -16.61 4.66 -63.04
C LEU A 2 -18.12 4.50 -63.27
N LEU A 3 -18.67 5.07 -64.36
CA LEU A 3 -20.10 4.95 -64.70
C LEU A 3 -20.54 3.54 -65.14
N THR A 4 -19.60 2.66 -65.49
CA THR A 4 -19.90 1.33 -66.07
C THR A 4 -19.48 0.17 -65.15
N SER A 5 -18.87 0.47 -64.00
CA SER A 5 -18.41 -0.51 -63.01
C SER A 5 -19.07 -0.26 -61.67
N ASN A 6 -19.31 -1.31 -60.89
CA ASN A 6 -19.75 -1.16 -59.50
C ASN A 6 -18.60 -0.55 -58.68
N SER A 7 -18.91 0.48 -57.90
CA SER A 7 -17.99 1.12 -56.96
C SER A 7 -18.73 1.47 -55.68
N GLU A 8 -18.29 0.88 -54.57
CA GLU A 8 -18.79 1.20 -53.23
C GLU A 8 -17.63 1.72 -52.38
N ASN A 9 -17.72 2.99 -52.01
CA ASN A 9 -16.82 3.63 -51.06
C ASN A 9 -17.63 4.62 -50.18
N PRO A 10 -17.05 5.14 -49.09
CA PRO A 10 -17.77 6.00 -48.15
C PRO A 10 -18.41 7.26 -48.75
N TYR A 11 -17.99 7.71 -49.94
CA TYR A 11 -18.59 8.86 -50.65
C TYR A 11 -19.48 8.47 -51.83
N LEU A 12 -19.48 7.21 -52.26
CA LEU A 12 -20.16 6.77 -53.47
C LEU A 12 -20.66 5.34 -53.31
N MET A 13 -21.97 5.18 -53.37
CA MET A 13 -22.64 3.90 -53.55
C MET A 13 -23.18 3.85 -54.98
N TRP A 14 -22.48 3.16 -55.86
CA TRP A 14 -22.80 3.03 -57.28
C TRP A 14 -22.71 1.58 -57.72
N ASP A 15 -23.85 0.99 -58.02
CA ASP A 15 -24.02 -0.44 -58.32
C ASP A 15 -24.95 -0.62 -59.54
N ASN A 16 -25.38 -1.86 -59.81
CA ASN A 16 -26.34 -2.11 -60.90
C ASN A 16 -27.72 -1.52 -60.59
N SER A 17 -28.15 -1.49 -59.32
CA SER A 17 -29.49 -1.03 -58.92
C SER A 17 -29.63 0.49 -59.05
N THR A 18 -28.70 1.25 -58.48
CA THR A 18 -28.63 2.71 -58.60
C THR A 18 -28.47 3.16 -60.07
N ARG A 19 -27.75 2.39 -60.89
CA ARG A 19 -27.67 2.63 -62.35
C ARG A 19 -29.01 2.46 -63.06
N ALA A 20 -29.72 1.37 -62.77
CA ALA A 20 -31.03 1.11 -63.36
C ALA A 20 -32.04 2.18 -62.94
N GLU A 21 -32.05 2.60 -61.68
CA GLU A 21 -32.92 3.66 -61.18
C GLU A 21 -32.66 5.00 -61.86
N LEU A 22 -31.39 5.39 -62.03
CA LEU A 22 -31.05 6.62 -62.75
C LEU A 22 -31.46 6.53 -64.22
N GLN A 23 -31.24 5.39 -64.86
CA GLN A 23 -31.61 5.20 -66.26
C GLN A 23 -33.12 5.28 -66.47
N ASP A 24 -33.90 4.59 -65.64
CA ASP A 24 -35.37 4.61 -65.67
C ASP A 24 -35.93 6.02 -65.42
N PHE A 25 -35.33 6.74 -64.46
CA PHE A 25 -35.66 8.13 -64.20
C PHE A 25 -35.37 9.03 -65.40
N LEU A 26 -34.19 8.90 -66.00
CA LEU A 26 -33.78 9.69 -67.16
C LEU A 26 -34.64 9.37 -68.40
N GLU A 27 -35.01 8.11 -68.60
CA GLU A 27 -35.92 7.68 -69.68
C GLU A 27 -37.31 8.29 -69.49
N THR A 28 -37.84 8.25 -68.25
CA THR A 28 -39.11 8.87 -67.88
C THR A 28 -39.11 10.40 -68.08
N GLN A 29 -38.05 11.08 -67.66
CA GLN A 29 -37.89 12.52 -67.83
C GLN A 29 -37.70 12.91 -69.31
N CYS A 30 -36.99 12.09 -70.09
CA CYS A 30 -36.86 12.31 -71.54
C CYS A 30 -38.19 12.13 -72.27
N ALA A 31 -39.07 11.23 -71.80
CA ALA A 31 -40.42 11.05 -72.32
C ALA A 31 -41.37 12.22 -71.96
N GLN A 32 -41.12 12.93 -70.85
CA GLN A 32 -41.94 14.04 -70.34
C GLN A 32 -41.50 15.44 -70.83
N ARG A 33 -40.52 15.50 -71.75
CA ARG A 33 -39.74 16.69 -72.15
C ARG A 33 -40.50 17.94 -72.63
N GLU A 34 -41.81 17.89 -72.86
CA GLU A 34 -42.54 19.05 -73.36
C GLU A 34 -43.09 19.99 -72.27
N HIS A 35 -43.16 19.58 -70.99
CA HIS A 35 -44.01 20.30 -70.01
C HIS A 35 -43.37 20.63 -68.64
N GLN A 36 -42.07 20.39 -68.39
CA GLN A 36 -41.47 20.69 -67.07
C GLN A 36 -40.14 21.46 -67.14
N PRO A 37 -40.00 22.57 -66.39
CA PRO A 37 -38.71 23.24 -66.23
C PRO A 37 -37.75 22.39 -65.40
N LEU A 38 -36.49 22.28 -65.86
CA LEU A 38 -35.41 21.48 -65.24
C LEU A 38 -35.05 21.90 -63.80
N THR A 39 -35.60 23.01 -63.30
CA THR A 39 -35.27 23.58 -61.98
C THR A 39 -35.93 22.89 -60.80
N ASP A 40 -37.01 22.11 -61.02
CA ASP A 40 -37.80 21.50 -59.93
C ASP A 40 -37.66 19.97 -59.85
N ILE A 41 -36.64 19.40 -60.49
CA ILE A 41 -36.43 17.96 -60.56
C ILE A 41 -35.75 17.46 -59.27
N GLN A 42 -36.52 16.80 -58.41
CA GLN A 42 -36.00 16.09 -57.24
C GLN A 42 -35.87 14.59 -57.53
N PHE A 43 -34.64 14.08 -57.51
CA PHE A 43 -34.35 12.65 -57.67
C PHE A 43 -33.54 12.15 -56.47
N SER A 44 -33.95 11.03 -55.89
CA SER A 44 -33.24 10.34 -54.82
C SER A 44 -33.27 8.84 -55.08
N TYR A 45 -32.12 8.18 -54.96
CA TYR A 45 -32.01 6.73 -55.09
C TYR A 45 -32.74 6.02 -53.95
N SER A 46 -33.51 4.99 -54.27
CA SER A 46 -34.28 4.24 -53.27
C SER A 46 -33.36 3.55 -52.26
N GLY A 47 -32.23 3.01 -52.75
CA GLY A 47 -31.19 2.37 -51.92
C GLY A 47 -30.41 3.35 -51.03
N HIS A 48 -30.44 4.65 -51.30
CA HIS A 48 -29.81 5.65 -50.42
C HIS A 48 -30.75 6.11 -49.29
N ALA A 49 -32.07 5.92 -49.44
CA ALA A 49 -33.06 6.35 -48.46
C ALA A 49 -33.02 5.55 -47.14
N THR A 50 -32.55 4.31 -47.20
CA THR A 50 -32.38 3.42 -46.03
C THR A 50 -31.01 3.55 -45.36
N GLU A 51 -30.08 4.27 -45.98
CA GLU A 51 -28.71 4.41 -45.50
C GLU A 51 -28.55 5.61 -44.57
N LEU A 52 -27.69 5.44 -43.57
CA LEU A 52 -27.31 6.54 -42.69
C LEU A 52 -26.19 7.36 -43.35
N VAL A 53 -26.50 8.62 -43.70
CA VAL A 53 -25.56 9.58 -44.27
C VAL A 53 -25.34 10.73 -43.28
N ILE A 54 -24.08 10.95 -42.89
CA ILE A 54 -23.68 12.06 -42.01
C ILE A 54 -22.47 12.74 -42.65
N GLY A 55 -22.48 14.08 -42.77
CA GLY A 55 -21.36 14.82 -43.37
C GLY A 55 -21.04 14.43 -44.81
N ASN A 56 -22.05 14.00 -45.59
CA ASN A 56 -21.93 13.43 -46.93
C ASN A 56 -21.14 12.11 -47.00
N VAL A 57 -21.13 11.33 -45.92
CA VAL A 57 -20.47 10.01 -45.84
C VAL A 57 -21.49 8.93 -45.51
N PHE A 58 -21.50 7.85 -46.29
CA PHE A 58 -22.26 6.64 -46.00
C PHE A 58 -21.63 5.88 -44.82
N ILE A 59 -22.26 5.93 -43.66
CA ILE A 59 -21.68 5.47 -42.39
C ILE A 59 -21.43 3.96 -42.37
N ARG A 60 -22.34 3.16 -42.96
CA ARG A 60 -22.15 1.71 -43.08
C ARG A 60 -20.90 1.37 -43.87
N LEU A 61 -20.71 2.02 -45.02
CA LEU A 61 -19.54 1.80 -45.89
C LEU A 61 -18.25 2.27 -45.22
N TYR A 62 -18.28 3.40 -44.51
CA TYR A 62 -17.12 3.88 -43.75
C TYR A 62 -16.73 2.92 -42.63
N ASN A 63 -17.70 2.41 -41.87
CA ASN A 63 -17.42 1.45 -40.80
C ASN A 63 -16.85 0.12 -41.31
N ASN A 64 -17.23 -0.30 -42.53
CA ASN A 64 -16.65 -1.46 -43.20
C ASN A 64 -15.25 -1.18 -43.79
N GLN A 65 -14.92 0.08 -44.05
CA GLN A 65 -13.66 0.54 -44.62
C GLN A 65 -13.02 1.65 -43.75
N PRO A 66 -12.66 1.37 -42.48
CA PRO A 66 -12.26 2.41 -41.51
C PRO A 66 -10.96 3.14 -41.89
N ALA A 67 -10.13 2.52 -42.73
CA ALA A 67 -8.89 3.10 -43.25
C ALA A 67 -9.12 4.05 -44.46
N PHE A 68 -10.35 4.19 -44.94
CA PHE A 68 -10.64 5.04 -46.09
C PHE A 68 -10.39 6.53 -45.75
N PRO A 69 -9.62 7.26 -46.58
CA PRO A 69 -9.27 8.65 -46.30
C PRO A 69 -10.47 9.58 -46.51
N ILE A 70 -10.93 10.21 -45.42
CA ILE A 70 -11.97 11.23 -45.43
C ILE A 70 -11.37 12.58 -45.81
N LYS A 71 -12.00 13.32 -46.73
CA LYS A 71 -11.50 14.60 -47.26
C LYS A 71 -11.41 15.70 -46.19
N ASN A 72 -12.41 15.78 -45.31
CA ASN A 72 -12.47 16.73 -44.19
C ASN A 72 -12.78 15.97 -42.89
N PRO A 73 -11.78 15.30 -42.28
CA PRO A 73 -12.01 14.44 -41.12
C PRO A 73 -12.48 15.25 -39.89
N LYS A 74 -12.05 16.52 -39.76
CA LYS A 74 -12.49 17.42 -38.69
C LYS A 74 -13.98 17.74 -38.80
N GLY A 75 -14.45 18.18 -39.97
CA GLY A 75 -15.86 18.47 -40.18
C GLY A 75 -16.72 17.23 -39.96
N PHE A 76 -16.30 16.10 -40.54
CA PHE A 76 -17.01 14.83 -40.38
C PHE A 76 -17.13 14.38 -38.91
N LEU A 77 -16.06 14.54 -38.12
CA LEU A 77 -16.11 14.24 -36.68
C LEU A 77 -17.15 15.11 -35.96
N LEU A 78 -17.18 16.42 -36.24
CA LEU A 78 -18.15 17.34 -35.62
C LEU A 78 -19.59 17.01 -36.02
N ASP A 79 -19.81 16.65 -37.29
CA ASP A 79 -21.11 16.21 -37.79
C ASP A 79 -21.58 14.93 -37.07
N LEU A 80 -20.66 13.98 -36.79
CA LEU A 80 -20.95 12.76 -36.02
C LEU A 80 -21.32 13.08 -34.56
N LEU A 81 -20.59 14.00 -33.91
CA LEU A 81 -20.88 14.42 -32.55
C LEU A 81 -22.25 15.11 -32.45
N GLU A 82 -22.57 15.98 -33.40
CA GLU A 82 -23.88 16.65 -33.44
C GLU A 82 -25.00 15.66 -33.73
N TYR A 83 -24.78 14.68 -34.62
CA TYR A 83 -25.75 13.60 -34.83
C TYR A 83 -26.03 12.83 -33.54
N VAL A 84 -24.98 12.40 -32.82
CA VAL A 84 -25.15 11.69 -31.54
C VAL A 84 -25.90 12.56 -30.52
N ARG A 85 -25.61 13.87 -30.47
CA ARG A 85 -26.31 14.81 -29.59
C ARG A 85 -27.80 14.89 -29.87
N LEU A 86 -28.20 14.91 -31.14
CA LEU A 86 -29.59 15.07 -31.57
C LEU A 86 -30.40 13.78 -31.40
N TYR A 87 -29.77 12.61 -31.60
CA TYR A 87 -30.48 11.33 -31.68
C TYR A 87 -30.20 10.37 -30.51
N GLN A 88 -29.43 10.79 -29.50
CA GLN A 88 -29.16 9.95 -28.32
C GLN A 88 -30.46 9.52 -27.60
N PRO A 89 -30.50 8.29 -27.05
CA PRO A 89 -31.67 7.82 -26.30
C PRO A 89 -31.89 8.62 -25.00
N SER A 90 -33.16 8.78 -24.63
CA SER A 90 -33.56 9.41 -23.38
C SER A 90 -33.06 8.62 -22.17
N GLN A 91 -32.34 9.28 -21.25
CA GLN A 91 -31.80 8.65 -20.03
C GLN A 91 -32.87 8.26 -19.00
N ARG A 92 -34.08 8.83 -19.09
CA ARG A 92 -35.15 8.67 -18.08
C ARG A 92 -36.09 7.49 -18.31
N GLY A 93 -35.92 6.74 -19.41
CA GLY A 93 -36.75 5.55 -19.68
C GLY A 93 -38.24 5.85 -19.98
N ASP A 94 -38.62 7.12 -20.10
CA ASP A 94 -40.01 7.54 -20.36
C ASP A 94 -40.41 7.38 -21.84
N GLU A 95 -39.44 7.28 -22.76
CA GLU A 95 -39.70 7.04 -24.19
C GLU A 95 -39.54 5.56 -24.56
N PRO A 96 -40.44 5.01 -25.39
CA PRO A 96 -40.26 3.67 -25.95
C PRO A 96 -38.94 3.61 -26.73
N SER A 97 -38.16 2.56 -26.50
CA SER A 97 -36.89 2.33 -27.18
C SER A 97 -37.13 2.13 -28.67
N ASP A 98 -36.61 3.03 -29.49
CA ASP A 98 -36.58 2.89 -30.95
C ASP A 98 -35.30 2.13 -31.35
N PRO A 99 -35.41 0.83 -31.73
CA PRO A 99 -34.25 0.01 -32.04
C PRO A 99 -33.49 0.53 -33.26
N GLU A 100 -34.18 1.08 -34.26
CA GLU A 100 -33.54 1.57 -35.48
C GLU A 100 -32.72 2.83 -35.20
N ARG A 101 -33.27 3.75 -34.38
CA ARG A 101 -32.53 4.92 -33.90
C ARG A 101 -31.29 4.51 -33.11
N ASN A 102 -31.41 3.53 -32.22
CA ASN A 102 -30.29 3.05 -31.40
C ASN A 102 -29.17 2.43 -32.25
N ASP A 103 -29.53 1.68 -33.29
CA ASP A 103 -28.58 1.10 -34.23
C ASP A 103 -27.87 2.19 -35.04
N ARG A 104 -28.60 3.20 -35.52
CA ARG A 104 -28.02 4.36 -36.22
C ARG A 104 -27.05 5.16 -35.33
N VAL A 105 -27.40 5.39 -34.06
CA VAL A 105 -26.49 6.03 -33.08
C VAL A 105 -25.26 5.17 -32.82
N THR A 106 -25.43 3.86 -32.69
CA THR A 106 -24.30 2.91 -32.55
C THR A 106 -23.36 2.98 -33.74
N MET A 107 -23.90 3.01 -34.96
CA MET A 107 -23.12 3.15 -36.20
C MET A 107 -22.36 4.48 -36.25
N ALA A 108 -23.00 5.58 -35.83
CA ALA A 108 -22.35 6.89 -35.75
C ALA A 108 -21.20 6.91 -34.73
N LEU A 109 -21.38 6.33 -33.54
CA LEU A 109 -20.32 6.20 -32.54
C LEU A 109 -19.16 5.31 -33.01
N GLN A 110 -19.45 4.24 -33.73
CA GLN A 110 -18.41 3.39 -34.32
C GLN A 110 -17.61 4.18 -35.39
N ALA A 111 -18.29 4.96 -36.23
CA ALA A 111 -17.63 5.84 -37.20
C ALA A 111 -16.80 6.93 -36.51
N LEU A 112 -17.29 7.46 -35.40
CA LEU A 112 -16.56 8.44 -34.58
C LEU A 112 -15.28 7.84 -34.01
N SER A 113 -15.33 6.63 -33.47
CA SER A 113 -14.11 5.94 -33.00
C SER A 113 -13.14 5.66 -34.16
N ASN A 114 -13.66 5.22 -35.31
CA ASN A 114 -12.85 4.94 -36.50
C ASN A 114 -12.12 6.19 -37.01
N VAL A 115 -12.82 7.33 -37.14
CA VAL A 115 -12.20 8.56 -37.66
C VAL A 115 -11.13 9.10 -36.71
N ILE A 116 -11.33 8.99 -35.39
CA ILE A 116 -10.33 9.38 -34.39
C ILE A 116 -9.11 8.46 -34.47
N ASN A 117 -9.32 7.14 -34.53
CA ASN A 117 -8.21 6.18 -34.57
C ASN A 117 -7.39 6.27 -35.87
N SER A 118 -8.03 6.61 -37.00
CA SER A 118 -7.35 6.78 -38.29
C SER A 118 -6.63 8.12 -38.43
N ASN A 119 -6.92 9.12 -37.58
CA ASN A 119 -6.35 10.46 -37.67
C ASN A 119 -5.84 10.95 -36.29
N PRO A 120 -4.58 10.67 -35.92
CA PRO A 120 -4.01 11.12 -34.65
C PRO A 120 -4.08 12.64 -34.48
N GLY A 121 -4.41 13.10 -33.27
CA GLY A 121 -4.58 14.51 -32.94
C GLY A 121 -5.99 15.04 -33.18
N LEU A 122 -6.87 14.27 -33.84
CA LEU A 122 -8.25 14.67 -34.07
C LEU A 122 -9.12 14.54 -32.81
N GLU A 123 -8.71 13.72 -31.85
CA GLU A 123 -9.41 13.52 -30.57
C GLU A 123 -9.63 14.80 -29.77
N ILE A 124 -8.79 15.83 -29.97
CA ILE A 124 -8.95 17.15 -29.32
C ILE A 124 -10.27 17.83 -29.71
N GLN A 125 -10.88 17.44 -30.83
CA GLN A 125 -12.18 17.96 -31.24
C GLN A 125 -13.34 17.45 -30.36
N CYS A 126 -13.10 16.44 -29.52
CA CYS A 126 -14.07 15.97 -28.54
C CYS A 126 -14.08 16.82 -27.25
N ILE A 127 -13.15 17.75 -27.07
CA ILE A 127 -13.12 18.68 -25.93
C ILE A 127 -14.43 19.49 -25.90
N GLY A 128 -15.04 19.59 -24.72
CA GLY A 128 -16.36 20.19 -24.52
C GLY A 128 -17.55 19.24 -24.77
N HIS A 129 -17.32 18.06 -25.37
CA HIS A 129 -18.36 17.07 -25.67
C HIS A 129 -18.40 15.89 -24.68
N PHE A 130 -17.58 15.86 -23.63
CA PHE A 130 -17.58 14.74 -22.67
C PHE A 130 -18.86 14.62 -21.83
N ARG A 131 -19.58 15.73 -21.62
CA ARG A 131 -20.92 15.73 -21.01
C ARG A 131 -22.00 15.13 -21.92
N LEU A 132 -21.70 14.90 -23.20
CA LEU A 132 -22.51 14.10 -24.10
C LEU A 132 -22.09 12.63 -24.07
N LEU A 133 -20.79 12.35 -24.18
CA LEU A 133 -20.28 10.98 -24.36
C LEU A 133 -20.38 10.10 -23.11
N PHE A 134 -20.03 10.61 -21.93
CA PHE A 134 -20.00 9.82 -20.70
C PHE A 134 -21.40 9.37 -20.23
N PRO A 135 -22.45 10.21 -20.28
CA PRO A 135 -23.78 9.77 -19.89
C PRO A 135 -24.36 8.63 -20.75
N LEU A 136 -23.88 8.43 -21.98
CA LEU A 136 -24.27 7.27 -22.80
C LEU A 136 -23.93 5.94 -22.12
N LEU A 137 -22.93 5.93 -21.24
CA LEU A 137 -22.55 4.76 -20.46
C LEU A 137 -23.63 4.35 -19.42
N SER A 138 -24.53 5.25 -19.05
CA SER A 138 -25.61 4.97 -18.10
C SER A 138 -26.86 4.33 -18.73
N LEU A 139 -26.87 4.15 -20.05
CA LEU A 139 -27.99 3.56 -20.80
C LEU A 139 -28.02 2.03 -20.66
N GLU A 140 -28.48 1.53 -19.50
CA GLU A 140 -28.51 0.09 -19.16
C GLU A 140 -29.25 -0.76 -20.21
N SER A 141 -30.26 -0.20 -20.90
CA SER A 141 -31.03 -0.89 -21.94
C SER A 141 -30.34 -0.94 -23.31
N CYS A 142 -29.26 -0.19 -23.53
CA CYS A 142 -28.62 0.00 -24.83
C CYS A 142 -27.14 -0.41 -24.82
N ARG A 143 -26.88 -1.71 -24.66
CA ARG A 143 -25.51 -2.24 -24.51
C ARG A 143 -24.57 -1.90 -25.67
N ASN A 144 -25.07 -1.93 -26.91
CA ASN A 144 -24.30 -1.59 -28.10
C ASN A 144 -23.82 -0.13 -28.10
N ILE A 145 -24.67 0.79 -27.64
CA ILE A 145 -24.33 2.21 -27.50
C ILE A 145 -23.27 2.38 -26.40
N GLN A 146 -23.43 1.72 -25.25
CA GLN A 146 -22.44 1.76 -24.17
C GLN A 146 -21.06 1.27 -24.66
N GLN A 147 -21.00 0.15 -25.36
CA GLN A 147 -19.75 -0.40 -25.89
C GLN A 147 -19.10 0.53 -26.93
N SER A 148 -19.88 1.09 -27.86
CA SER A 148 -19.36 2.03 -28.86
C SER A 148 -18.92 3.35 -28.22
N ALA A 149 -19.63 3.85 -27.21
CA ALA A 149 -19.21 5.02 -26.43
C ALA A 149 -17.91 4.75 -25.67
N LEU A 150 -17.73 3.56 -25.07
CA LEU A 150 -16.47 3.17 -24.43
C LEU A 150 -15.30 3.14 -25.43
N LYS A 151 -15.51 2.67 -26.66
CA LYS A 151 -14.47 2.72 -27.71
C LYS A 151 -14.07 4.15 -28.04
N VAL A 152 -15.04 5.06 -28.19
CA VAL A 152 -14.76 6.50 -28.40
C VAL A 152 -13.99 7.08 -27.22
N ILE A 153 -14.44 6.82 -25.99
CA ILE A 153 -13.77 7.31 -24.77
C ILE A 153 -12.34 6.75 -24.67
N SER A 154 -12.12 5.47 -24.97
CA SER A 154 -10.79 4.86 -25.00
C SER A 154 -9.87 5.57 -26.00
N SER A 155 -10.35 5.89 -27.19
CA SER A 155 -9.59 6.63 -28.21
C SER A 155 -9.17 8.03 -27.74
N VAL A 156 -10.09 8.80 -27.14
CA VAL A 156 -9.81 10.17 -26.69
C VAL A 156 -8.94 10.24 -25.44
N THR A 157 -8.97 9.22 -24.56
CA THR A 157 -8.11 9.17 -23.36
C THR A 157 -6.63 8.91 -23.64
N ARG A 158 -6.23 8.77 -24.90
CA ARG A 158 -4.82 8.74 -25.30
C ARG A 158 -4.17 10.13 -25.31
N ASN A 159 -4.97 11.19 -25.27
CA ASN A 159 -4.53 12.58 -25.34
C ASN A 159 -4.68 13.32 -23.99
N GLN A 160 -3.64 14.03 -23.56
CA GLN A 160 -3.58 14.69 -22.25
C GLN A 160 -4.51 15.91 -22.12
N GLU A 161 -4.79 16.63 -23.22
CA GLU A 161 -5.72 17.75 -23.21
C GLU A 161 -7.16 17.25 -23.01
N CYS A 162 -7.52 16.15 -23.69
CA CYS A 162 -8.80 15.48 -23.49
C CYS A 162 -8.96 15.00 -22.03
N ILE A 163 -7.93 14.36 -21.44
CA ILE A 163 -7.96 13.93 -20.03
C ILE A 163 -8.21 15.13 -19.10
N SER A 164 -7.57 16.28 -19.38
CA SER A 164 -7.73 17.49 -18.57
C SER A 164 -9.14 18.07 -18.65
N ASP A 165 -9.76 18.06 -19.84
CA ASP A 165 -11.14 18.51 -20.01
C ASP A 165 -12.17 17.52 -19.42
N VAL A 166 -11.91 16.21 -19.49
CA VAL A 166 -12.70 15.19 -18.78
C VAL A 166 -12.67 15.47 -17.27
N ALA A 167 -11.50 15.79 -16.72
CA ALA A 167 -11.35 16.13 -15.31
C ALA A 167 -12.14 17.38 -14.90
N ALA A 168 -12.24 18.37 -15.79
CA ALA A 168 -13.06 19.58 -15.58
C ALA A 168 -14.56 19.35 -15.78
N SER A 169 -14.95 18.29 -16.48
CA SER A 169 -16.33 18.04 -16.89
C SER A 169 -17.22 17.42 -15.81
N ASN A 170 -16.66 16.91 -14.71
CA ASN A 170 -17.36 16.20 -13.61
C ASN A 170 -18.20 15.00 -14.08
N VAL A 171 -17.67 14.23 -15.05
CA VAL A 171 -18.38 13.10 -15.68
C VAL A 171 -17.90 11.72 -15.21
N LEU A 172 -16.95 11.66 -14.28
CA LEU A 172 -16.30 10.42 -13.86
C LEU A 172 -17.27 9.39 -13.27
N VAL A 173 -18.33 9.86 -12.61
CA VAL A 173 -19.37 9.01 -12.02
C VAL A 173 -19.98 8.03 -13.02
N TYR A 174 -20.17 8.44 -14.29
CA TYR A 174 -20.74 7.56 -15.31
C TYR A 174 -19.80 6.39 -15.64
N MET A 175 -18.48 6.64 -15.64
CA MET A 175 -17.47 5.59 -15.81
C MET A 175 -17.44 4.65 -14.61
N LEU A 176 -17.55 5.17 -13.38
CA LEU A 176 -17.58 4.36 -12.16
C LEU A 176 -18.81 3.45 -12.11
N LEU A 177 -19.98 3.96 -12.50
CA LEU A 177 -21.20 3.15 -12.60
C LEU A 177 -21.08 2.09 -13.70
N ALA A 178 -20.53 2.45 -14.86
CA ALA A 178 -20.30 1.53 -15.98
C ALA A 178 -19.32 0.40 -15.64
N LEU A 179 -18.27 0.70 -14.86
CA LEU A 179 -17.34 -0.30 -14.34
C LEU A 179 -18.05 -1.39 -13.52
N TYR A 180 -19.10 -1.00 -12.77
CA TYR A 180 -19.85 -1.93 -11.93
C TYR A 180 -20.88 -2.74 -12.73
N THR A 181 -21.52 -2.14 -13.73
CA THR A 181 -22.63 -2.75 -14.49
C THR A 181 -22.21 -3.54 -15.73
N ILE A 182 -21.19 -3.11 -16.46
CA ILE A 182 -20.82 -3.68 -17.76
C ILE A 182 -19.68 -4.69 -17.59
N GLU A 183 -20.01 -5.91 -17.14
CA GLU A 183 -19.02 -6.94 -16.81
C GLU A 183 -18.05 -7.25 -17.96
N GLU A 184 -18.60 -7.38 -19.18
CA GLU A 184 -17.87 -7.66 -20.43
C GLU A 184 -16.84 -6.58 -20.79
N SER A 185 -17.00 -5.35 -20.29
CA SER A 185 -16.13 -4.22 -20.62
C SER A 185 -15.33 -3.71 -19.42
N ARG A 186 -15.32 -4.43 -18.29
CA ARG A 186 -14.54 -4.06 -17.09
C ARG A 186 -13.07 -3.80 -17.40
N SER A 187 -12.45 -4.65 -18.22
CA SER A 187 -11.03 -4.51 -18.61
C SER A 187 -10.78 -3.17 -19.32
N VAL A 188 -11.67 -2.79 -20.26
CA VAL A 188 -11.60 -1.51 -20.99
C VAL A 188 -11.87 -0.31 -20.08
N CYS A 189 -12.87 -0.41 -19.19
CA CYS A 189 -13.18 0.64 -18.21
C CYS A 189 -11.98 0.89 -17.28
N LEU A 190 -11.29 -0.16 -16.84
CA LEU A 190 -10.09 -0.05 -16.01
C LEU A 190 -8.93 0.61 -16.77
N ASP A 191 -8.72 0.27 -18.05
CA ASP A 191 -7.69 0.92 -18.88
C ASP A 191 -7.96 2.43 -19.05
N ILE A 192 -9.22 2.79 -19.28
CA ILE A 192 -9.65 4.19 -19.37
C ILE A 192 -9.42 4.91 -18.04
N LEU A 193 -9.84 4.32 -16.92
CA LEU A 193 -9.61 4.89 -15.59
C LEU A 193 -8.11 5.04 -15.30
N TYR A 194 -7.30 4.04 -15.66
CA TYR A 194 -5.84 4.07 -15.50
C TYR A 194 -5.19 5.20 -16.30
N ALA A 195 -5.67 5.49 -17.51
CA ALA A 195 -5.24 6.65 -18.28
C ALA A 195 -5.69 7.97 -17.63
N LEU A 196 -6.95 8.07 -17.20
CA LEU A 196 -7.53 9.29 -16.62
C LEU A 196 -6.86 9.71 -15.30
N VAL A 197 -6.48 8.76 -14.43
CA VAL A 197 -5.81 9.05 -13.15
C VAL A 197 -4.38 9.61 -13.31
N SER A 198 -3.87 9.74 -14.55
CA SER A 198 -2.68 10.54 -14.81
C SER A 198 -2.84 12.02 -14.43
N ASN A 199 -4.08 12.52 -14.36
CA ASN A 199 -4.40 13.86 -13.92
C ASN A 199 -4.89 13.86 -12.45
N THR A 200 -4.22 14.62 -11.59
CA THR A 200 -4.53 14.69 -10.15
C THR A 200 -5.96 15.18 -9.84
N ALA A 201 -6.58 15.98 -10.71
CA ALA A 201 -7.98 16.38 -10.53
C ALA A 201 -8.94 15.18 -10.65
N VAL A 202 -8.63 14.22 -11.55
CA VAL A 202 -9.37 12.96 -11.65
C VAL A 202 -9.17 12.11 -10.40
N VAL A 203 -7.94 12.01 -9.88
CA VAL A 203 -7.67 11.27 -8.63
C VAL A 203 -8.49 11.85 -7.46
N LYS A 204 -8.54 13.18 -7.37
CA LYS A 204 -9.34 13.89 -6.36
C LYS A 204 -10.85 13.61 -6.51
N ASP A 205 -11.36 13.66 -7.74
CA ASP A 205 -12.78 13.38 -8.03
C ASP A 205 -13.12 11.90 -7.77
N LEU A 206 -12.28 10.96 -8.21
CA LEU A 206 -12.43 9.53 -7.95
C LEU A 206 -12.50 9.24 -6.45
N TYR A 207 -11.62 9.87 -5.67
CA TYR A 207 -11.65 9.78 -4.21
C TYR A 207 -12.94 10.35 -3.63
N ALA A 208 -13.34 11.56 -4.03
CA ALA A 208 -14.55 12.23 -3.53
C ALA A 208 -15.82 11.41 -3.84
N LYS A 209 -15.87 10.77 -5.00
CA LYS A 209 -16.95 9.88 -5.43
C LYS A 209 -16.84 8.47 -4.86
N GLY A 210 -15.83 8.14 -4.05
CA GLY A 210 -15.68 6.81 -3.47
C GLY A 210 -15.34 5.71 -4.50
N GLY A 211 -14.82 6.06 -5.67
CA GLY A 211 -14.56 5.12 -6.77
C GLY A 211 -13.52 4.03 -6.42
N TYR A 212 -12.61 4.30 -5.48
CA TYR A 212 -11.65 3.32 -4.99
C TYR A 212 -12.33 2.11 -4.33
N ILE A 213 -13.54 2.25 -3.77
CA ILE A 213 -14.31 1.12 -3.23
C ILE A 213 -14.80 0.19 -4.33
N TYR A 214 -15.17 0.70 -5.51
CA TYR A 214 -15.57 -0.15 -6.63
C TYR A 214 -14.40 -0.94 -7.18
N VAL A 215 -13.23 -0.30 -7.31
CA VAL A 215 -12.00 -0.97 -7.74
C VAL A 215 -11.56 -2.01 -6.70
N LEU A 216 -11.70 -1.68 -5.42
CA LEU A 216 -11.39 -2.60 -4.33
C LEU A 216 -12.37 -3.78 -4.28
N ASP A 217 -13.67 -3.57 -4.48
CA ASP A 217 -14.66 -4.66 -4.57
C ASP A 217 -14.32 -5.61 -5.72
N LEU A 218 -13.99 -5.08 -6.89
CA LEU A 218 -13.58 -5.89 -8.05
C LEU A 218 -12.27 -6.64 -7.80
N LEU A 219 -11.32 -6.07 -7.07
CA LEU A 219 -10.09 -6.78 -6.69
C LEU A 219 -10.39 -8.06 -5.90
N PHE A 220 -11.39 -8.04 -5.02
CA PHE A 220 -11.80 -9.19 -4.21
C PHE A 220 -12.83 -10.11 -4.89
N SER A 221 -13.63 -9.61 -5.84
CA SER A 221 -14.81 -10.31 -6.37
C SER A 221 -14.77 -10.67 -7.85
N ALA A 222 -13.87 -10.09 -8.65
CA ALA A 222 -13.90 -10.25 -10.11
C ALA A 222 -13.69 -11.70 -10.58
N GLY A 223 -12.94 -12.52 -9.83
CA GLY A 223 -12.63 -13.91 -10.19
C GLY A 223 -11.80 -14.10 -11.46
N VAL A 224 -11.37 -13.00 -12.10
CA VAL A 224 -10.55 -12.97 -13.32
C VAL A 224 -9.20 -12.32 -13.01
N PRO A 225 -8.07 -13.06 -13.09
CA PRO A 225 -6.76 -12.55 -12.71
C PRO A 225 -6.33 -11.27 -13.44
N GLU A 226 -6.67 -11.14 -14.72
CA GLU A 226 -6.40 -9.94 -15.52
C GLU A 226 -7.07 -8.69 -14.92
N VAL A 227 -8.37 -8.80 -14.58
CA VAL A 227 -9.15 -7.69 -14.01
C VAL A 227 -8.63 -7.34 -12.61
N GLN A 228 -8.28 -8.33 -11.80
CA GLN A 228 -7.70 -8.11 -10.48
C GLN A 228 -6.35 -7.39 -10.57
N THR A 229 -5.51 -7.76 -11.54
CA THR A 229 -4.21 -7.11 -11.79
C THR A 229 -4.41 -5.65 -12.16
N LYS A 230 -5.31 -5.35 -13.11
CA LYS A 230 -5.65 -3.96 -13.49
C LYS A 230 -6.24 -3.15 -12.33
N CYS A 231 -7.04 -3.78 -11.47
CA CYS A 231 -7.55 -3.13 -10.25
C CYS A 231 -6.42 -2.77 -9.28
N ALA A 232 -5.48 -3.70 -9.05
CA ALA A 232 -4.32 -3.47 -8.20
C ALA A 232 -3.41 -2.36 -8.77
N GLU A 233 -3.16 -2.35 -10.08
CA GLU A 233 -2.40 -1.30 -10.76
C GLU A 233 -3.06 0.07 -10.66
N LEU A 234 -4.39 0.13 -10.84
CA LEU A 234 -5.16 1.36 -10.69
C LEU A 234 -5.10 1.90 -9.25
N LEU A 235 -5.29 1.04 -8.24
CA LEU A 235 -5.17 1.42 -6.83
C LEU A 235 -3.75 1.87 -6.47
N GLY A 236 -2.73 1.17 -6.95
CA GLY A 236 -1.33 1.55 -6.80
C GLY A 236 -1.05 2.94 -7.38
N ARG A 237 -1.54 3.21 -8.60
CA ARG A 237 -1.43 4.51 -9.27
C ARG A 237 -2.15 5.63 -8.53
N LEU A 238 -3.35 5.35 -7.98
CA LEU A 238 -4.08 6.30 -7.13
C LEU A 238 -3.29 6.64 -5.86
N CYS A 239 -2.70 5.65 -5.20
CA CYS A 239 -1.85 5.84 -4.02
C CYS A 239 -0.56 6.60 -4.31
N ALA A 240 -0.03 6.50 -5.53
CA ALA A 240 1.20 7.17 -5.96
C ALA A 240 1.01 8.67 -6.29
N ASP A 241 -0.22 9.16 -6.40
CA ASP A 241 -0.49 10.58 -6.63
C ASP A 241 -0.02 11.44 -5.44
N LYS A 242 0.67 12.56 -5.73
CA LYS A 242 1.33 13.38 -4.71
C LYS A 242 0.36 14.15 -3.81
N LEU A 243 -0.81 14.55 -4.31
CA LEU A 243 -1.72 15.44 -3.58
C LEU A 243 -2.88 14.69 -2.92
N SER A 244 -3.49 13.77 -3.65
CA SER A 244 -4.68 13.02 -3.22
C SER A 244 -4.35 11.58 -2.83
N GLY A 245 -3.22 11.02 -3.27
CA GLY A 245 -2.79 9.65 -2.95
C GLY A 245 -2.70 9.35 -1.45
N PRO A 246 -2.19 10.24 -0.58
CA PRO A 246 -2.22 10.01 0.87
C PRO A 246 -3.63 9.82 1.44
N ARG A 247 -4.65 10.49 0.88
CA ARG A 247 -6.04 10.34 1.31
C ARG A 247 -6.65 9.02 0.85
N VAL A 248 -6.31 8.59 -0.37
CA VAL A 248 -6.69 7.27 -0.89
C VAL A 248 -6.08 6.19 0.00
N ARG A 249 -4.78 6.30 0.33
CA ARG A 249 -4.09 5.36 1.22
C ARG A 249 -4.77 5.26 2.59
N LEU A 250 -5.06 6.40 3.23
CA LEU A 250 -5.77 6.41 4.51
C LEU A 250 -7.15 5.75 4.45
N ALA A 251 -7.84 5.85 3.31
CA ALA A 251 -9.11 5.17 3.11
C ALA A 251 -8.93 3.65 2.92
N LEU A 252 -7.87 3.21 2.22
CA LEU A 252 -7.55 1.78 2.05
C LEU A 252 -7.09 1.14 3.37
N ASP A 253 -6.37 1.86 4.23
CA ASP A 253 -5.91 1.38 5.55
C ASP A 253 -7.07 1.00 6.51
N LYS A 254 -8.32 1.40 6.18
CA LYS A 254 -9.53 0.96 6.89
C LYS A 254 -9.98 -0.45 6.52
N PHE A 255 -9.50 -0.99 5.40
CA PHE A 255 -9.90 -2.29 4.86
C PHE A 255 -8.73 -3.24 4.68
N LEU A 256 -7.54 -2.72 4.39
CA LEU A 256 -6.36 -3.51 4.07
C LEU A 256 -5.26 -3.29 5.11
N PRO A 257 -4.52 -4.35 5.50
CA PRO A 257 -3.30 -4.22 6.27
C PRO A 257 -2.27 -3.33 5.56
N PRO A 258 -1.43 -2.57 6.29
CA PRO A 258 -0.41 -1.72 5.69
C PRO A 258 0.58 -2.46 4.77
N ALA A 259 0.81 -3.76 5.01
CA ALA A 259 1.58 -4.65 4.13
C ALA A 259 1.03 -4.69 2.71
N ILE A 260 -0.28 -4.90 2.61
CA ILE A 260 -0.97 -5.04 1.34
C ILE A 260 -1.09 -3.68 0.65
N CYS A 261 -1.33 -2.60 1.41
CA CYS A 261 -1.31 -1.24 0.88
C CYS A 261 0.04 -0.85 0.27
N ASP A 262 1.15 -1.24 0.89
CA ASP A 262 2.49 -1.01 0.33
C ASP A 262 2.73 -1.88 -0.91
N ALA A 263 2.32 -3.16 -0.88
CA ALA A 263 2.41 -4.06 -2.04
C ALA A 263 1.60 -3.54 -3.25
N LEU A 264 0.43 -2.93 -3.04
CA LEU A 264 -0.35 -2.29 -4.11
C LEU A 264 0.44 -1.16 -4.80
N ARG A 265 1.26 -0.42 -4.05
CA ARG A 265 2.08 0.67 -4.60
C ARG A 265 3.35 0.15 -5.27
N ASP A 266 4.05 -0.77 -4.61
CA ASP A 266 5.40 -1.16 -4.99
C ASP A 266 5.42 -2.33 -6.00
N SER A 267 4.43 -3.23 -5.94
CA SER A 267 4.34 -4.43 -6.77
C SER A 267 2.87 -4.83 -7.06
N PRO A 268 2.09 -3.99 -7.77
CA PRO A 268 0.65 -4.19 -7.97
C PRO A 268 0.30 -5.52 -8.65
N ALA A 269 1.11 -5.99 -9.61
CA ALA A 269 0.86 -7.24 -10.33
C ALA A 269 0.93 -8.50 -9.45
N GLN A 270 1.62 -8.43 -8.31
CA GLN A 270 1.75 -9.54 -7.36
C GLN A 270 0.72 -9.43 -6.21
N CYS A 271 -0.04 -8.34 -6.15
CA CYS A 271 -1.00 -8.11 -5.08
C CYS A 271 -2.19 -9.11 -5.11
N PRO A 272 -2.76 -9.52 -6.26
CA PRO A 272 -3.83 -10.51 -6.28
C PRO A 272 -3.41 -11.84 -5.64
N SER A 273 -2.23 -12.36 -5.99
CA SER A 273 -1.72 -13.60 -5.39
C SER A 273 -1.41 -13.44 -3.90
N LEU A 274 -0.92 -12.27 -3.48
CA LEU A 274 -0.72 -11.92 -2.07
C LEU A 274 -2.05 -11.94 -1.28
N LEU A 275 -3.11 -11.37 -1.87
CA LEU A 275 -4.45 -11.32 -1.27
C LEU A 275 -5.07 -12.71 -1.11
N ASP A 276 -4.81 -13.62 -2.05
CA ASP A 276 -5.32 -14.99 -2.02
C ASP A 276 -4.51 -15.90 -1.08
N THR A 277 -3.24 -15.61 -0.85
CA THR A 277 -2.35 -16.43 -0.01
C THR A 277 -2.61 -16.19 1.47
N ASN A 278 -2.72 -17.26 2.27
CA ASN A 278 -2.74 -17.15 3.73
C ASN A 278 -1.34 -16.78 4.23
N GLN A 279 -1.25 -15.71 5.01
CA GLN A 279 0.02 -15.23 5.56
C GLN A 279 -0.15 -14.91 7.04
N GLU A 280 0.70 -15.50 7.86
CA GLU A 280 0.83 -15.17 9.28
C GLU A 280 2.30 -14.87 9.56
N ASN A 281 2.60 -13.59 9.78
CA ASN A 281 3.93 -13.10 10.12
C ASN A 281 3.82 -11.89 11.07
N PRO A 282 4.93 -11.43 11.67
CA PRO A 282 4.89 -10.33 12.63
C PRO A 282 4.21 -9.04 12.15
N GLU A 283 4.17 -8.75 10.85
CA GLU A 283 3.57 -7.52 10.30
C GLU A 283 2.23 -7.75 9.58
N LEU A 284 1.78 -9.01 9.47
CA LEU A 284 0.59 -9.37 8.71
C LEU A 284 -0.03 -10.67 9.22
N VAL A 285 -1.26 -10.56 9.72
CA VAL A 285 -2.15 -11.70 9.92
C VAL A 285 -3.27 -11.58 8.88
N TRP A 286 -3.19 -12.42 7.86
CA TRP A 286 -4.08 -12.42 6.70
C TRP A 286 -4.52 -13.86 6.40
N ASP A 287 -5.60 -14.26 7.04
CA ASP A 287 -6.21 -15.58 6.93
C ASP A 287 -7.55 -15.51 6.16
N ASP A 288 -8.12 -16.69 5.88
CA ASP A 288 -9.38 -16.80 5.16
C ASP A 288 -10.55 -16.12 5.88
N GLU A 289 -10.53 -16.07 7.22
CA GLU A 289 -11.55 -15.36 8.00
C GLU A 289 -11.45 -13.84 7.80
N SER A 290 -10.25 -13.28 7.85
CA SER A 290 -9.99 -11.86 7.61
C SER A 290 -10.34 -11.47 6.19
N LYS A 291 -9.90 -12.26 5.19
CA LYS A 291 -10.25 -12.06 3.77
C LYS A 291 -11.76 -12.03 3.58
N ARG A 292 -12.48 -13.00 4.13
CA ARG A 292 -13.95 -13.10 4.02
C ARG A 292 -14.65 -11.90 4.66
N LYS A 293 -14.22 -11.48 5.86
CA LYS A 293 -14.81 -10.32 6.56
C LYS A 293 -14.57 -9.03 5.80
N VAL A 294 -13.33 -8.78 5.36
CA VAL A 294 -12.95 -7.60 4.59
C VAL A 294 -13.69 -7.58 3.26
N GLY A 295 -13.67 -8.66 2.50
CA GLY A 295 -14.39 -8.78 1.23
C GLY A 295 -15.89 -8.57 1.37
N ALA A 296 -16.53 -9.17 2.37
CA ALA A 296 -17.96 -8.98 2.62
C ALA A 296 -18.31 -7.52 3.01
N ALA A 297 -17.46 -6.87 3.81
CA ALA A 297 -17.64 -5.48 4.20
C ALA A 297 -17.49 -4.53 2.99
N ILE A 298 -16.48 -4.75 2.16
CA ILE A 298 -16.25 -3.99 0.91
C ILE A 298 -17.43 -4.19 -0.04
N ALA A 299 -17.84 -5.43 -0.32
CA ALA A 299 -18.96 -5.72 -1.21
C ALA A 299 -20.30 -5.14 -0.73
N SER A 300 -20.53 -5.12 0.60
CA SER A 300 -21.69 -4.46 1.18
C SER A 300 -21.63 -2.94 1.01
N LEU A 301 -20.47 -2.34 1.25
CA LEU A 301 -20.28 -0.89 1.11
C LEU A 301 -20.37 -0.44 -0.36
N ALA A 302 -19.74 -1.16 -1.28
CA ALA A 302 -19.77 -0.92 -2.72
C ALA A 302 -21.21 -0.95 -3.24
N ARG A 303 -21.97 -2.00 -2.93
CA ARG A 303 -23.39 -2.11 -3.36
C ARG A 303 -24.27 -1.00 -2.82
N ARG A 304 -24.13 -0.65 -1.53
CA ARG A 304 -24.89 0.47 -0.93
C ARG A 304 -24.54 1.80 -1.58
N HIS A 305 -23.24 2.04 -1.79
CA HIS A 305 -22.76 3.27 -2.42
C HIS A 305 -23.20 3.38 -3.88
N TYR A 306 -23.11 2.28 -4.64
CA TYR A 306 -23.64 2.19 -6.00
C TYR A 306 -25.14 2.54 -6.07
N ALA A 307 -25.96 1.95 -5.19
CA ALA A 307 -27.38 2.27 -5.13
C ALA A 307 -27.66 3.74 -4.77
N ALA A 308 -26.82 4.36 -3.94
CA ALA A 308 -26.92 5.78 -3.62
C ALA A 308 -26.50 6.66 -4.82
N GLN A 309 -25.41 6.32 -5.50
CA GLN A 309 -24.90 7.06 -6.65
C GLN A 309 -25.84 7.05 -7.85
N ARG A 310 -26.55 5.94 -8.08
CA ARG A 310 -27.60 5.88 -9.10
C ARG A 310 -28.73 6.89 -8.86
N LYS A 311 -29.04 7.19 -7.60
CA LYS A 311 -30.07 8.18 -7.24
C LYS A 311 -29.52 9.60 -7.26
N SER A 312 -28.30 9.78 -6.78
CA SER A 312 -27.60 11.06 -6.76
C SER A 312 -26.14 10.86 -7.14
N HIS A 313 -25.75 11.40 -8.30
CA HIS A 313 -24.38 11.32 -8.81
C HIS A 313 -23.33 11.95 -7.87
N ASP A 314 -23.76 12.76 -6.88
CA ASP A 314 -22.91 13.40 -5.87
C ASP A 314 -22.97 12.71 -4.49
N ALA A 315 -23.53 11.50 -4.40
CA ALA A 315 -23.58 10.76 -3.15
C ALA A 315 -22.17 10.58 -2.55
N VAL A 316 -22.03 10.98 -1.28
CA VAL A 316 -20.77 10.91 -0.52
C VAL A 316 -20.66 9.56 0.16
N LEU A 317 -19.50 8.93 0.02
CA LEU A 317 -19.19 7.66 0.68
C LEU A 317 -18.85 7.91 2.16
N THR A 318 -19.59 7.26 3.05
CA THR A 318 -19.28 7.23 4.49
C THR A 318 -18.47 5.97 4.83
N LEU A 319 -17.23 6.17 5.29
CA LEU A 319 -16.37 5.08 5.73
C LEU A 319 -16.66 4.66 7.18
N PRO A 320 -16.34 3.40 7.56
CA PRO A 320 -16.36 2.99 8.95
C PRO A 320 -15.35 3.78 9.80
N ASP A 321 -15.74 4.13 11.04
CA ASP A 321 -14.85 4.83 11.99
C ASP A 321 -13.63 3.97 12.37
N THR A 322 -13.87 2.68 12.59
CA THR A 322 -12.84 1.69 12.97
C THR A 322 -12.37 0.89 11.74
N SER A 323 -11.07 0.58 11.68
CA SER A 323 -10.56 -0.34 10.64
C SER A 323 -11.19 -1.71 10.82
N ILE A 324 -11.60 -2.34 9.71
CA ILE A 324 -12.20 -3.68 9.68
C ILE A 324 -11.12 -4.75 9.96
N VAL A 325 -9.87 -4.43 9.65
CA VAL A 325 -8.70 -5.27 9.93
C VAL A 325 -8.40 -5.19 11.43
N GLY A 326 -8.37 -6.34 12.11
CA GLY A 326 -7.96 -6.44 13.51
C GLY A 326 -9.06 -6.31 14.56
N ILE A 327 -10.34 -6.12 14.19
CA ILE A 327 -11.48 -5.99 15.15
C ILE A 327 -11.60 -7.20 16.09
N ASN A 328 -11.13 -8.38 15.68
CA ASN A 328 -11.24 -9.62 16.46
C ASN A 328 -9.91 -10.16 16.98
N SER A 329 -8.79 -9.48 16.76
CA SER A 329 -7.52 -10.01 17.27
C SER A 329 -7.41 -9.72 18.76
N LYS A 330 -7.51 -10.78 19.57
CA LYS A 330 -7.09 -10.75 20.99
C LYS A 330 -5.57 -10.57 21.14
N GLU A 331 -4.83 -10.48 20.03
CA GLU A 331 -3.38 -10.36 20.05
C GLU A 331 -2.94 -8.92 20.26
N VAL A 332 -1.85 -8.77 21.01
CA VAL A 332 -1.22 -7.49 21.28
C VAL A 332 -0.48 -7.02 20.03
N MET A 333 -0.93 -5.90 19.46
CA MET A 333 -0.29 -5.23 18.33
C MET A 333 0.30 -3.88 18.77
N VAL A 334 1.58 -3.66 18.50
CA VAL A 334 2.27 -2.39 18.78
C VAL A 334 2.99 -1.92 17.52
N GLY A 335 2.75 -0.68 17.10
CA GLY A 335 3.38 -0.13 15.89
C GLY A 335 3.05 -0.88 14.59
N GLY A 336 1.92 -1.61 14.55
CA GLY A 336 1.55 -2.46 13.41
C GLY A 336 2.20 -3.85 13.40
N VAL A 337 2.85 -4.26 14.50
CA VAL A 337 3.51 -5.55 14.65
C VAL A 337 2.83 -6.38 15.73
N TYR A 338 2.52 -7.64 15.42
CA TYR A 338 1.95 -8.63 16.33
C TYR A 338 3.06 -9.20 17.23
N LEU A 339 3.03 -8.85 18.53
CA LEU A 339 4.16 -9.14 19.43
C LEU A 339 4.38 -10.63 19.67
N ARG A 340 3.31 -11.43 19.69
CA ARG A 340 3.41 -12.90 19.82
C ARG A 340 4.23 -13.50 18.68
N LEU A 341 3.91 -13.11 17.44
CA LEU A 341 4.57 -13.61 16.24
C LEU A 341 6.02 -13.11 16.16
N PHE A 342 6.24 -11.83 16.49
CA PHE A 342 7.59 -11.27 16.51
C PHE A 342 8.48 -11.95 17.55
N ASN A 343 7.99 -12.19 18.77
CA ASN A 343 8.76 -12.86 19.81
C ASN A 343 9.11 -14.31 19.46
N ASN A 344 8.27 -14.98 18.68
CA ASN A 344 8.56 -16.32 18.17
C ASN A 344 9.57 -16.33 17.01
N ASN A 345 9.72 -15.21 16.28
CA ASN A 345 10.71 -15.06 15.21
C ASN A 345 11.36 -13.65 15.20
N PRO A 346 12.28 -13.38 16.15
CA PRO A 346 12.93 -12.06 16.29
C PRO A 346 13.76 -11.63 15.08
N GLY A 347 14.22 -12.58 14.26
CA GLY A 347 15.03 -12.31 13.06
C GLY A 347 14.22 -11.84 11.85
N TRP A 348 12.90 -11.65 12.00
CA TRP A 348 12.05 -11.21 10.91
C TRP A 348 12.45 -9.81 10.40
N PRO A 349 12.68 -9.62 9.09
CA PRO A 349 13.04 -8.33 8.53
C PRO A 349 11.82 -7.39 8.49
N LEU A 350 11.66 -6.58 9.54
CA LEU A 350 10.60 -5.58 9.64
C LEU A 350 10.78 -4.47 8.60
N ARG A 351 9.68 -3.93 8.07
CA ARG A 351 9.72 -2.80 7.11
C ARG A 351 10.12 -1.48 7.76
N LYS A 352 9.65 -1.24 8.99
CA LYS A 352 9.86 0.01 9.73
C LYS A 352 10.38 -0.25 11.15
N PRO A 353 11.59 -0.83 11.30
CA PRO A 353 12.11 -1.21 12.61
C PRO A 353 12.34 -0.02 13.56
N ARG A 354 12.59 1.18 13.02
CA ARG A 354 12.75 2.42 13.81
C ARG A 354 11.44 2.89 14.44
N ASP A 355 10.35 2.84 13.66
CA ASP A 355 9.02 3.22 14.13
C ASP A 355 8.51 2.19 15.14
N PHE A 356 8.81 0.91 14.91
CA PHE A 356 8.49 -0.16 15.85
C PHE A 356 9.25 0.00 17.18
N LEU A 357 10.56 0.29 17.15
CA LEU A 357 11.36 0.60 18.35
C LEU A 357 10.74 1.75 19.16
N SER A 358 10.39 2.86 18.48
CA SER A 358 9.78 4.02 19.14
C SER A 358 8.42 3.66 19.74
N SER A 359 7.60 2.90 19.00
CA SER A 359 6.29 2.44 19.45
C SER A 359 6.37 1.52 20.67
N LEU A 360 7.36 0.62 20.71
CA LEU A 360 7.62 -0.26 21.86
C LEU A 360 8.02 0.55 23.09
N LEU A 361 8.99 1.46 22.97
CA LEU A 361 9.44 2.32 24.07
C LEU A 361 8.33 3.23 24.59
N ASP A 362 7.56 3.85 23.70
CA ASP A 362 6.40 4.66 24.07
C ASP A 362 5.33 3.81 24.78
N THR A 363 5.08 2.59 24.31
CA THR A 363 4.10 1.69 24.92
C THR A 363 4.57 1.24 26.30
N SER A 364 5.85 0.88 26.47
CA SER A 364 6.43 0.55 27.77
C SER A 364 6.29 1.70 28.76
N ILE A 365 6.66 2.92 28.37
CA ILE A 365 6.55 4.11 29.22
C ILE A 365 5.09 4.42 29.56
N LYS A 366 4.16 4.28 28.60
CA LYS A 366 2.72 4.47 28.85
C LYS A 366 2.16 3.46 29.84
N GLN A 367 2.54 2.18 29.74
CA GLN A 367 2.09 1.15 30.69
C GLN A 367 2.63 1.37 32.10
N LEU A 368 3.89 1.82 32.22
CA LEU A 368 4.54 2.13 33.50
C LEU A 368 3.90 3.34 34.21
N ASN A 369 3.32 4.29 33.48
CA ASN A 369 2.65 5.46 34.04
C ASN A 369 1.15 5.24 34.34
N LYS A 370 0.57 4.09 33.97
CA LYS A 370 -0.87 3.85 34.10
C LYS A 370 -1.21 3.30 35.50
N ASP A 371 -2.25 3.85 36.13
CA ASP A 371 -2.81 3.30 37.35
C ASP A 371 -3.43 1.90 37.06
N GLY A 372 -2.85 0.85 37.64
CA GLY A 372 -3.21 -0.53 37.35
C GLY A 372 -2.49 -1.09 36.10
N THR A 373 -1.16 -1.06 36.11
CA THR A 373 -0.30 -1.62 35.06
C THR A 373 -0.62 -3.09 34.78
N ASP A 374 -0.85 -3.41 33.52
CA ASP A 374 -0.92 -4.78 33.03
C ASP A 374 0.51 -5.31 32.86
N TYR A 375 0.99 -6.05 33.87
CA TYR A 375 2.35 -6.57 33.90
C TYR A 375 2.61 -7.64 32.84
N ASP A 376 1.58 -8.42 32.47
CA ASP A 376 1.71 -9.44 31.42
C ASP A 376 1.92 -8.77 30.07
N LEU A 377 1.13 -7.72 29.79
CA LEU A 377 1.32 -6.89 28.60
C LEU A 377 2.69 -6.21 28.59
N LEU A 378 3.12 -5.62 29.73
CA LEU A 378 4.42 -4.97 29.83
C LEU A 378 5.56 -5.95 29.54
N GLU A 379 5.50 -7.17 30.08
CA GLU A 379 6.51 -8.20 29.88
C GLU A 379 6.60 -8.64 28.40
N VAL A 380 5.46 -8.79 27.72
CA VAL A 380 5.42 -9.10 26.28
C VAL A 380 6.05 -7.97 25.44
N VAL A 381 5.76 -6.70 25.77
CA VAL A 381 6.32 -5.52 25.09
C VAL A 381 7.82 -5.41 25.33
N VAL A 382 8.29 -5.57 26.56
CA VAL A 382 9.72 -5.49 26.90
C VAL A 382 10.50 -6.65 26.26
N THR A 383 9.92 -7.84 26.24
CA THR A 383 10.53 -8.99 25.54
C THR A 383 10.69 -8.70 24.04
N ALA A 384 9.68 -8.12 23.39
CA ALA A 384 9.78 -7.71 21.99
C ALA A 384 10.84 -6.64 21.76
N LEU A 385 10.95 -5.67 22.66
CA LEU A 385 11.98 -4.64 22.60
C LEU A 385 13.39 -5.21 22.74
N VAL A 386 13.59 -6.13 23.68
CA VAL A 386 14.88 -6.81 23.85
C VAL A 386 15.22 -7.64 22.61
N ASN A 387 14.29 -8.43 22.10
CA ASN A 387 14.44 -9.23 20.89
C ASN A 387 14.76 -8.38 19.65
N LEU A 388 14.13 -7.22 19.52
CA LEU A 388 14.40 -6.27 18.43
C LEU A 388 15.83 -5.72 18.49
N LEU A 389 16.28 -5.31 19.67
CA LEU A 389 17.62 -4.76 19.86
C LEU A 389 18.72 -5.83 19.81
N GLN A 390 18.39 -7.10 20.08
CA GLN A 390 19.31 -8.23 19.90
C GLN A 390 19.48 -8.61 18.43
N SER A 391 18.38 -8.66 17.68
CA SER A 391 18.40 -8.95 16.24
C SER A 391 18.99 -7.80 15.42
N HIS A 392 18.76 -6.55 15.84
CA HIS A 392 19.20 -5.35 15.14
C HIS A 392 19.90 -4.35 16.09
N PRO A 393 21.15 -4.63 16.54
CA PRO A 393 21.84 -3.82 17.56
C PRO A 393 22.03 -2.35 17.19
N MET A 394 22.19 -2.04 15.90
CA MET A 394 22.39 -0.67 15.39
C MET A 394 21.18 0.26 15.61
N LEU A 395 20.00 -0.29 15.91
CA LEU A 395 18.84 0.53 16.26
C LEU A 395 19.00 1.21 17.63
N ALA A 396 19.76 0.60 18.55
CA ALA A 396 19.98 1.16 19.89
C ALA A 396 20.61 2.55 19.85
N ASP A 397 21.51 2.81 18.89
CA ASP A 397 22.25 4.07 18.76
C ASP A 397 21.35 5.29 18.54
N GLN A 398 20.09 5.06 18.15
CA GLN A 398 19.11 6.11 17.90
C GLN A 398 18.28 6.47 19.14
N VAL A 399 18.26 5.61 20.16
CA VAL A 399 17.47 5.81 21.37
C VAL A 399 17.85 7.09 22.13
N PRO A 400 19.14 7.48 22.24
CA PRO A 400 19.54 8.71 22.93
C PRO A 400 18.91 9.97 22.34
N SER A 401 18.86 10.11 21.01
CA SER A 401 18.34 11.32 20.35
C SER A 401 16.82 11.47 20.52
N LEU A 402 16.12 10.38 20.84
CA LEU A 402 14.68 10.37 21.12
C LEU A 402 14.34 10.70 22.59
N GLY A 403 15.34 10.76 23.47
CA GLY A 403 15.16 11.17 24.87
C GLY A 403 14.49 10.13 25.76
N TYR A 404 14.50 8.85 25.39
CA TYR A 404 13.88 7.78 26.19
C TYR A 404 14.68 7.42 27.45
N ILE A 405 16.02 7.48 27.40
CA ILE A 405 16.90 7.08 28.52
C ILE A 405 16.63 7.92 29.79
N PRO A 406 16.58 9.27 29.75
CA PRO A 406 16.23 10.07 30.92
C PRO A 406 14.86 9.73 31.50
N ARG A 407 13.85 9.50 30.65
CA ARG A 407 12.49 9.14 31.08
C ARG A 407 12.47 7.81 31.82
N LEU A 408 13.18 6.80 31.32
CA LEU A 408 13.30 5.49 31.98
C LEU A 408 13.99 5.60 33.34
N CYS A 409 15.02 6.44 33.48
CA CYS A 409 15.72 6.65 34.76
C CYS A 409 14.81 7.32 35.80
N VAL A 410 14.01 8.31 35.38
CA VAL A 410 13.02 8.96 36.27
C VAL A 410 11.94 7.97 36.72
N LEU A 411 11.44 7.13 35.82
CA LEU A 411 10.49 6.08 36.18
C LEU A 411 11.11 5.09 37.18
N LEU A 412 12.35 4.65 36.95
CA LEU A 412 13.01 3.74 37.88
C LEU A 412 13.16 4.33 39.29
N HIS A 413 13.32 5.65 39.40
CA HIS A 413 13.41 6.35 40.68
C HIS A 413 12.07 6.46 41.42
N SER A 414 10.93 6.29 40.74
CA SER A 414 9.59 6.57 41.27
C SER A 414 9.00 5.44 42.15
N HIS A 415 9.82 4.53 42.67
CA HIS A 415 9.43 3.38 43.52
C HIS A 415 8.26 2.54 42.98
N HIS A 416 8.39 2.07 41.73
CA HIS A 416 7.42 1.14 41.15
C HIS A 416 7.54 -0.28 41.76
N PRO A 417 6.49 -1.12 41.63
CA PRO A 417 6.55 -2.53 41.99
C PRO A 417 7.72 -3.27 41.32
N PRO A 418 8.21 -4.38 41.93
CA PRO A 418 9.40 -5.09 41.46
C PRO A 418 9.33 -5.50 39.98
N GLN A 419 8.14 -5.85 39.48
CA GLN A 419 7.93 -6.21 38.07
C GLN A 419 8.18 -5.03 37.12
N ALA A 420 7.74 -3.82 37.48
CA ALA A 420 7.98 -2.61 36.69
C ALA A 420 9.46 -2.20 36.75
N CYS A 421 10.08 -2.30 37.92
CA CYS A 421 11.52 -2.09 38.09
C CYS A 421 12.35 -3.09 37.25
N HIS A 422 11.95 -4.36 37.23
CA HIS A 422 12.55 -5.40 36.40
C HIS A 422 12.47 -5.07 34.91
N ALA A 423 11.29 -4.68 34.43
CA ALA A 423 11.06 -4.27 33.05
C ALA A 423 11.97 -3.11 32.64
N ILE A 424 12.02 -2.03 33.43
CA ILE A 424 12.88 -0.87 33.14
C ILE A 424 14.36 -1.28 33.15
N LEU A 425 14.80 -2.06 34.13
CA LEU A 425 16.19 -2.49 34.25
C LEU A 425 16.60 -3.38 33.08
N ARG A 426 15.72 -4.25 32.56
CA ARG A 426 15.96 -5.04 31.34
C ARG A 426 16.12 -4.16 30.11
N ILE A 427 15.33 -3.10 29.96
CA ILE A 427 15.48 -2.14 28.86
C ILE A 427 16.85 -1.46 28.97
N LEU A 428 17.20 -0.92 30.13
CA LEU A 428 18.49 -0.25 30.36
C LEU A 428 19.67 -1.21 30.12
N HIS A 429 19.57 -2.46 30.57
CA HIS A 429 20.56 -3.51 30.33
C HIS A 429 20.79 -3.81 28.86
N GLN A 430 19.72 -3.85 28.06
CA GLN A 430 19.83 -4.09 26.62
C GLN A 430 20.40 -2.87 25.89
N LEU A 431 20.02 -1.65 26.30
CA LEU A 431 20.57 -0.40 25.76
C LEU A 431 22.05 -0.25 26.10
N SER A 432 22.52 -0.78 27.23
CA SER A 432 23.93 -0.74 27.64
C SER A 432 24.85 -1.62 26.78
N ILE A 433 24.35 -2.23 25.70
CA ILE A 433 25.18 -2.88 24.67
C ILE A 433 25.72 -1.85 23.67
N SER A 434 25.01 -0.74 23.46
CA SER A 434 25.44 0.35 22.57
C SER A 434 26.29 1.37 23.32
N ASP A 435 27.50 1.64 22.82
CA ASP A 435 28.40 2.67 23.39
C ASP A 435 27.76 4.08 23.34
N VAL A 436 26.93 4.36 22.32
CA VAL A 436 26.21 5.63 22.18
C VAL A 436 25.18 5.80 23.31
N CYS A 437 24.44 4.73 23.61
CA CYS A 437 23.52 4.70 24.75
C CYS A 437 24.25 4.89 26.08
N ILE A 438 25.39 4.22 26.28
CA ILE A 438 26.19 4.37 27.51
C ILE A 438 26.69 5.81 27.67
N GLY A 439 27.11 6.46 26.57
CA GLY A 439 27.47 7.89 26.57
C GLY A 439 26.33 8.79 27.06
N SER A 440 25.09 8.54 26.61
CA SER A 440 23.90 9.26 27.06
C SER A 440 23.52 8.95 28.51
N MET A 441 23.66 7.69 28.93
CA MET A 441 23.49 7.28 30.32
C MET A 441 24.51 7.94 31.25
N GLY A 442 25.74 8.22 30.79
CA GLY A 442 26.73 8.98 31.57
C GLY A 442 26.36 10.45 31.81
N GLN A 443 25.46 11.01 31.00
CA GLN A 443 24.95 12.38 31.15
C GLN A 443 23.65 12.45 31.98
N THR A 444 23.05 11.30 32.28
CA THR A 444 21.79 11.16 33.03
C THR A 444 22.09 10.47 34.36
N ASP A 445 21.39 10.79 35.46
CA ASP A 445 21.55 10.05 36.72
C ASP A 445 20.97 8.63 36.60
N VAL A 446 21.79 7.68 36.14
CA VAL A 446 21.41 6.29 35.88
C VAL A 446 21.81 5.37 37.04
N LEU A 447 22.90 5.69 37.74
CA LEU A 447 23.45 4.81 38.78
C LEU A 447 22.67 4.88 40.09
N ARG A 448 22.17 6.07 40.48
CA ARG A 448 21.37 6.21 41.70
C ARG A 448 20.08 5.40 41.64
N PRO A 449 19.24 5.49 40.58
CA PRO A 449 18.04 4.69 40.49
C PRO A 449 18.33 3.18 40.51
N ILE A 450 19.33 2.71 39.75
CA ILE A 450 19.69 1.28 39.74
C ILE A 450 20.12 0.81 41.14
N GLN A 451 20.98 1.56 41.83
CA GLN A 451 21.45 1.21 43.17
C GLN A 451 20.30 1.15 44.19
N MET A 452 19.34 2.08 44.13
CA MET A 452 18.15 2.06 44.98
C MET A 452 17.29 0.83 44.71
N THR A 453 17.00 0.54 43.44
CA THR A 453 16.23 -0.63 43.02
C THR A 453 16.88 -1.95 43.50
N MET A 454 18.21 -2.06 43.43
CA MET A 454 18.94 -3.24 43.92
C MET A 454 18.95 -3.35 45.46
N LYS A 455 18.87 -2.24 46.20
CA LYS A 455 18.75 -2.25 47.66
C LYS A 455 17.37 -2.73 48.12
N GLU A 456 16.33 -2.35 47.37
CA GLU A 456 14.93 -2.67 47.69
C GLU A 456 14.51 -4.06 47.21
N ASN A 457 15.08 -4.55 46.10
CA ASN A 457 14.67 -5.80 45.46
C ASN A 457 15.85 -6.76 45.26
N ALA A 458 15.91 -7.80 46.08
CA ALA A 458 17.01 -8.78 46.04
C ALA A 458 17.11 -9.53 44.70
N GLU A 459 15.99 -9.80 44.03
CA GLU A 459 15.94 -10.50 42.74
C GLU A 459 16.58 -9.71 41.60
N LEU A 460 16.61 -8.37 41.71
CA LEU A 460 17.13 -7.47 40.67
C LEU A 460 18.63 -7.22 40.80
N VAL A 461 19.26 -7.70 41.88
CA VAL A 461 20.68 -7.48 42.14
C VAL A 461 21.56 -8.09 41.05
N VAL A 462 21.23 -9.30 40.57
CA VAL A 462 22.02 -9.96 39.51
C VAL A 462 21.97 -9.16 38.21
N LEU A 463 20.78 -8.80 37.74
CA LEU A 463 20.61 -7.99 36.53
C LEU A 463 21.22 -6.58 36.67
N GLY A 464 21.13 -5.99 37.86
CA GLY A 464 21.74 -4.70 38.18
C GLY A 464 23.27 -4.77 38.10
N CYS A 465 23.88 -5.80 38.69
CA CYS A 465 25.32 -6.05 38.58
C CYS A 465 25.77 -6.26 37.13
N ASP A 466 25.03 -7.07 36.36
CA ASP A 466 25.30 -7.31 34.93
C ASP A 466 25.24 -6.00 34.13
N THR A 467 24.26 -5.15 34.41
CA THR A 467 24.10 -3.83 33.78
C THR A 467 25.23 -2.88 34.15
N MET A 468 25.54 -2.75 35.44
CA MET A 468 26.64 -1.90 35.91
C MET A 468 27.98 -2.33 35.33
N ALA A 469 28.26 -3.64 35.29
CA ALA A 469 29.50 -4.15 34.70
C ALA A 469 29.65 -3.70 33.25
N ARG A 470 28.58 -3.76 32.43
CA ARG A 470 28.62 -3.26 31.05
C ARG A 470 28.84 -1.76 30.97
N LEU A 471 28.16 -0.98 31.82
CA LEU A 471 28.34 0.48 31.86
C LEU A 471 29.80 0.87 32.13
N PHE A 472 30.45 0.22 33.11
CA PHE A 472 31.83 0.56 33.47
C PHE A 472 32.86 0.01 32.49
N LEU A 473 32.59 -1.10 31.81
CA LEU A 473 33.47 -1.65 30.76
C LEU A 473 33.63 -0.72 29.56
N ALA A 474 32.70 0.22 29.33
CA ALA A 474 32.83 1.24 28.30
C ALA A 474 33.80 2.38 28.67
N ASN A 475 34.35 2.38 29.90
CA ASN A 475 35.38 3.32 30.37
C ASN A 475 35.02 4.81 30.16
N LYS A 476 33.77 5.18 30.45
CA LYS A 476 33.31 6.58 30.38
C LYS A 476 33.48 7.29 31.73
N ASP A 477 34.32 8.32 31.78
CA ASP A 477 34.58 9.09 33.02
C ASP A 477 33.32 9.67 33.70
N PRO A 478 32.28 10.16 32.99
CA PRO A 478 31.06 10.66 33.63
C PRO A 478 30.33 9.61 34.48
N LEU A 479 30.38 8.34 34.08
CA LEU A 479 29.78 7.24 34.87
C LEU A 479 30.58 6.98 36.15
N VAL A 480 31.90 7.08 36.09
CA VAL A 480 32.77 6.91 37.26
C VAL A 480 32.58 8.05 38.26
N LYS A 481 32.38 9.27 37.76
CA LYS A 481 31.96 10.40 38.60
C LYS A 481 30.64 10.12 39.32
N GLN A 482 29.60 9.72 38.57
CA GLN A 482 28.31 9.35 39.18
C GLN A 482 28.46 8.25 40.23
N ALA A 483 29.31 7.25 39.98
CA ALA A 483 29.56 6.15 40.92
C ALA A 483 30.17 6.63 42.25
N LEU A 484 31.03 7.65 42.21
CA LEU A 484 31.57 8.29 43.41
C LEU A 484 30.50 9.12 44.12
N ASP A 485 29.71 9.91 43.37
CA ASP A 485 28.65 10.78 43.90
C ASP A 485 27.54 9.99 44.62
N VAL A 486 27.32 8.72 44.25
CA VAL A 486 26.29 7.84 44.86
C VAL A 486 26.86 6.79 45.83
N GLU A 487 28.15 6.89 46.17
CA GLU A 487 28.86 5.93 47.03
C GLU A 487 28.68 4.47 46.54
N LEU A 488 28.78 4.26 45.22
CA LEU A 488 28.57 2.95 44.62
C LEU A 488 29.68 1.97 44.98
N VAL A 489 30.94 2.44 45.09
CA VAL A 489 32.10 1.59 45.38
C VAL A 489 31.97 0.89 46.74
N PRO A 490 31.65 1.57 47.86
CA PRO A 490 31.34 0.91 49.13
C PRO A 490 30.16 -0.08 49.04
N TYR A 491 29.11 0.27 48.29
CA TYR A 491 27.95 -0.60 48.12
C TYR A 491 28.30 -1.91 47.40
N LEU A 492 29.07 -1.84 46.31
CA LEU A 492 29.55 -3.02 45.57
C LEU A 492 30.46 -3.92 46.43
N LEU A 493 31.31 -3.34 47.27
CA LEU A 493 32.12 -4.10 48.23
C LEU A 493 31.24 -4.81 49.26
N GLY A 494 30.18 -4.16 49.75
CA GLY A 494 29.19 -4.79 50.63
C GLY A 494 28.38 -5.92 49.97
N LEU A 495 28.23 -5.90 48.64
CA LEU A 495 27.65 -7.03 47.90
C LEU A 495 28.60 -8.24 47.86
N LEU A 496 29.90 -8.00 47.69
CA LEU A 496 30.93 -9.04 47.72
C LEU A 496 31.11 -9.69 49.10
N ASP A 497 30.77 -8.98 50.18
CA ASP A 497 30.89 -9.40 51.59
C ASP A 497 29.73 -10.27 52.11
N GLY A 498 28.98 -10.93 51.21
CA GLY A 498 28.03 -11.99 51.60
C GLY A 498 26.60 -11.86 51.08
N ARG A 499 26.19 -10.71 50.52
CA ARG A 499 24.82 -10.56 49.98
C ARG A 499 24.59 -11.35 48.69
N LEU A 500 25.65 -11.57 47.92
CA LEU A 500 25.59 -12.36 46.68
C LEU A 500 25.60 -13.88 46.92
N ASP A 501 26.01 -14.34 48.10
CA ASP A 501 26.19 -15.78 48.38
C ASP A 501 24.88 -16.58 48.46
N LYS A 502 23.74 -15.89 48.57
CA LYS A 502 22.41 -16.49 48.61
C LYS A 502 21.71 -16.54 47.25
N MET A 503 22.37 -16.08 46.18
CA MET A 503 21.77 -15.91 44.86
C MET A 503 22.24 -16.97 43.85
N GLU A 504 21.37 -17.31 42.89
CA GLU A 504 21.78 -18.09 41.73
C GLU A 504 22.86 -17.35 40.93
N HIS A 505 23.87 -18.07 40.44
CA HIS A 505 25.04 -17.50 39.75
C HIS A 505 25.86 -16.47 40.54
N ALA A 506 25.94 -16.63 41.88
CA ALA A 506 26.75 -15.79 42.78
C ALA A 506 28.20 -15.57 42.28
N ALA A 507 28.87 -16.61 41.79
CA ALA A 507 30.24 -16.52 41.28
C ALA A 507 30.38 -15.59 40.06
N ARG A 508 29.45 -15.67 39.10
CA ARG A 508 29.42 -14.78 37.92
C ARG A 508 29.15 -13.34 38.33
N SER A 509 28.19 -13.12 39.23
CA SER A 509 27.87 -11.78 39.73
C SER A 509 29.06 -11.16 40.46
N LYS A 510 29.75 -11.93 41.32
CA LYS A 510 31.00 -11.51 42.00
C LYS A 510 32.08 -11.15 40.99
N ALA A 511 32.29 -11.98 39.96
CA ALA A 511 33.26 -11.70 38.89
C ALA A 511 32.95 -10.40 38.14
N LEU A 512 31.69 -10.14 37.82
CA LEU A 512 31.25 -8.94 37.11
C LEU A 512 31.39 -7.68 37.96
N VAL A 513 31.08 -7.75 39.26
CA VAL A 513 31.32 -6.66 40.21
C VAL A 513 32.81 -6.34 40.30
N VAL A 514 33.68 -7.35 40.41
CA VAL A 514 35.13 -7.14 40.44
C VAL A 514 35.62 -6.52 39.12
N LYS A 515 35.08 -6.97 37.99
CA LYS A 515 35.41 -6.42 36.67
C LYS A 515 34.99 -4.95 36.54
N ALA A 516 33.81 -4.60 37.03
CA ALA A 516 33.32 -3.23 37.09
C ALA A 516 34.25 -2.34 37.94
N LEU A 517 34.64 -2.79 39.13
CA LEU A 517 35.57 -2.09 40.03
C LEU A 517 36.95 -1.89 39.39
N LYS A 518 37.50 -2.92 38.73
CA LYS A 518 38.76 -2.81 37.99
C LYS A 518 38.65 -1.80 36.83
N SER A 519 37.55 -1.79 36.10
CA SER A 519 37.30 -0.83 35.02
C SER A 519 37.21 0.61 35.53
N MET A 520 36.56 0.83 36.67
CA MET A 520 36.50 2.16 37.30
C MET A 520 37.89 2.69 37.68
N CYS A 521 38.82 1.83 38.12
CA CYS A 521 40.20 2.23 38.38
C CYS A 521 40.97 2.67 37.13
N GLN A 522 40.55 2.25 35.94
CA GLN A 522 41.17 2.63 34.67
C GLN A 522 40.75 4.02 34.18
N SER A 523 39.79 4.68 34.85
CA SER A 523 39.40 6.06 34.57
C SER A 523 40.56 7.02 34.73
N VAL A 524 40.76 7.88 33.73
CA VAL A 524 41.86 8.85 33.72
C VAL A 524 41.65 9.93 34.78
N LEU A 525 40.40 10.37 34.98
CA LEU A 525 40.07 11.48 35.87
C LEU A 525 39.83 11.05 37.32
N TYR A 526 39.16 9.91 37.52
CA TYR A 526 38.64 9.51 38.85
C TYR A 526 39.23 8.19 39.35
N GLY A 527 40.03 7.48 38.54
CA GLY A 527 40.56 6.15 38.88
C GLY A 527 41.43 6.15 40.15
N ALA A 528 42.18 7.22 40.41
CA ALA A 528 42.97 7.36 41.64
C ALA A 528 42.12 7.42 42.90
N GLN A 529 40.97 8.11 42.84
CA GLN A 529 40.03 8.21 43.96
C GLN A 529 39.35 6.87 44.23
N VAL A 530 38.91 6.18 43.18
CA VAL A 530 38.34 4.83 43.27
C VAL A 530 39.36 3.85 43.87
N SER A 531 40.62 3.91 43.42
CA SER A 531 41.70 3.06 43.93
C SER A 531 41.99 3.30 45.41
N ALA A 532 41.93 4.56 45.87
CA ALA A 532 42.11 4.89 47.29
C ALA A 532 41.01 4.25 48.16
N ILE A 533 39.76 4.29 47.71
CA ILE A 533 38.63 3.64 48.41
C ILE A 533 38.81 2.12 48.45
N LEU A 534 39.23 1.52 47.34
CA LEU A 534 39.42 0.08 47.25
C LEU A 534 40.60 -0.43 48.09
N ASN A 535 41.71 0.31 48.15
CA ASN A 535 42.88 -0.05 48.96
C ASN A 535 42.59 0.00 50.47
N ASN A 536 41.60 0.77 50.89
CA ASN A 536 41.15 0.83 52.29
C ASN A 536 40.23 -0.36 52.67
N SER A 537 39.80 -1.18 51.69
CA SER A 537 38.86 -2.27 51.92
C SER A 537 39.57 -3.62 52.10
N GLN A 538 39.30 -4.28 53.23
CA GLN A 538 39.79 -5.64 53.50
C GLN A 538 39.20 -6.68 52.54
N VAL A 539 37.96 -6.47 52.09
CA VAL A 539 37.27 -7.36 51.14
C VAL A 539 37.96 -7.33 49.78
N TRP A 540 38.40 -6.15 49.32
CA TRP A 540 39.04 -5.99 48.01
C TRP A 540 40.35 -6.76 47.86
N THR A 541 41.15 -6.85 48.93
CA THR A 541 42.42 -7.58 48.96
C THR A 541 42.25 -9.02 48.47
N ASN A 542 41.16 -9.68 48.89
CA ASN A 542 40.85 -11.07 48.53
C ASN A 542 40.48 -11.25 47.03
N TYR A 543 39.94 -10.21 46.39
CA TYR A 543 39.46 -10.28 45.01
C TYR A 543 40.38 -9.61 43.98
N SER A 544 41.27 -8.72 44.40
CA SER A 544 42.11 -7.88 43.53
C SER A 544 43.02 -8.68 42.60
N GLN A 545 43.69 -9.73 43.12
CA GLN A 545 44.71 -10.50 42.39
C GLN A 545 44.16 -11.70 41.60
N GLN A 546 42.88 -12.03 41.76
CA GLN A 546 42.26 -13.17 41.07
C GLN A 546 41.82 -12.78 39.65
N ASN A 547 42.08 -13.68 38.69
CA ASN A 547 41.55 -13.56 37.33
C ASN A 547 40.17 -14.22 37.26
N HIS A 548 39.13 -13.42 37.10
CA HIS A 548 37.73 -13.86 37.20
C HIS A 548 37.07 -14.13 35.84
N ASP A 549 37.82 -14.01 34.73
CA ASP A 549 37.27 -14.21 33.39
C ASP A 549 36.77 -15.65 33.14
N LEU A 550 37.31 -16.64 33.88
CA LEU A 550 36.87 -18.05 33.83
C LEU A 550 35.41 -18.27 34.26
N PHE A 551 34.82 -17.33 34.99
CA PHE A 551 33.44 -17.39 35.47
C PHE A 551 32.43 -16.63 34.58
N ILE A 552 32.90 -15.99 33.50
CA ILE A 552 32.08 -15.17 32.59
C ILE A 552 31.67 -15.94 31.32
N THR A 553 32.36 -17.04 30.99
CA THR A 553 32.06 -17.85 29.80
C THR A 553 30.86 -18.77 30.03
N ASN A 554 29.67 -18.28 29.68
CA ASN A 554 28.56 -19.06 29.13
C ASN A 554 27.56 -18.10 28.49
N ALA A 555 27.76 -17.81 27.21
CA ALA A 555 26.71 -17.32 26.31
C ALA A 555 26.95 -17.95 24.93
N PRO A 556 25.97 -18.65 24.34
CA PRO A 556 26.10 -19.19 22.99
C PRO A 556 26.11 -18.04 21.99
N THR A 557 27.28 -17.69 21.47
CA THR A 557 27.40 -16.92 20.24
C THR A 557 26.97 -17.81 19.08
N GLN A 558 25.67 -17.79 18.74
CA GLN A 558 25.23 -18.24 17.43
C GLN A 558 25.71 -17.22 16.39
N ASN A 559 26.86 -17.54 15.78
CA ASN A 559 27.31 -16.90 14.55
C ASN A 559 26.30 -17.21 13.44
N TYR A 560 25.30 -16.34 13.26
CA TYR A 560 24.50 -16.33 12.04
C TYR A 560 25.29 -15.60 10.95
N LEU A 561 26.06 -16.39 10.19
CA LEU A 561 26.52 -16.01 8.85
C LEU A 561 25.34 -16.16 7.88
N THR A 562 24.58 -15.10 7.63
CA THR A 562 23.79 -14.97 6.40
C THR A 562 23.76 -13.53 5.94
N GLY A 563 24.22 -13.28 4.71
CA GLY A 563 24.03 -12.01 4.02
C GLY A 563 22.54 -11.75 3.82
N VAL A 564 22.06 -10.62 4.31
CA VAL A 564 20.65 -10.22 4.22
C VAL A 564 20.40 -9.54 2.86
N PRO A 565 19.47 -10.02 2.03
CA PRO A 565 18.93 -9.21 0.94
C PRO A 565 18.06 -8.09 1.52
N MET A 566 18.28 -6.84 1.09
CA MET A 566 17.62 -5.61 1.52
C MET A 566 16.14 -5.45 1.08
N THR A 567 15.43 -6.53 0.80
CA THR A 567 14.01 -6.49 0.38
C THR A 567 13.13 -7.25 1.36
N ALA A 568 12.11 -6.56 1.89
CA ALA A 568 11.10 -7.15 2.76
C ALA A 568 10.53 -8.43 2.11
N GLY A 569 10.61 -9.55 2.85
CA GLY A 569 10.41 -10.92 2.36
C GLY A 569 9.00 -11.30 1.90
N TYR A 570 8.16 -10.33 1.54
CA TYR A 570 6.82 -10.57 0.99
C TYR A 570 6.87 -11.25 -0.39
N LEU A 571 7.95 -11.05 -1.15
CA LEU A 571 8.02 -11.48 -2.56
C LEU A 571 8.84 -12.77 -2.80
N THR A 572 9.48 -13.33 -1.77
CA THR A 572 10.33 -14.53 -1.93
C THR A 572 9.64 -15.83 -1.53
N GLN A 573 8.37 -15.78 -1.09
CA GLN A 573 7.60 -16.98 -0.75
C GLN A 573 6.75 -17.53 -1.92
N GLY A 574 7.20 -17.33 -3.16
CA GLY A 574 6.71 -18.12 -4.29
C GLY A 574 7.30 -19.52 -4.23
N SER A 575 6.45 -20.52 -3.99
CA SER A 575 6.69 -21.98 -4.07
C SER A 575 8.10 -22.40 -4.52
N SER A 576 9.03 -22.49 -3.56
CA SER A 576 10.28 -23.20 -3.78
C SER A 576 9.94 -24.69 -3.84
N GLN A 577 10.01 -25.28 -5.03
CA GLN A 577 9.98 -26.73 -5.19
C GLN A 577 11.06 -27.33 -4.29
N THR A 578 10.65 -28.22 -3.39
CA THR A 578 11.56 -29.00 -2.56
C THR A 578 12.45 -29.84 -3.48
N LEU A 579 13.70 -29.41 -3.66
CA LEU A 579 14.73 -30.24 -4.27
C LEU A 579 14.92 -31.50 -3.40
N PRO A 580 14.91 -32.72 -3.96
CA PRO A 580 15.10 -33.94 -3.20
C PRO A 580 16.50 -33.96 -2.58
N ASN A 581 16.55 -34.27 -1.28
CA ASN A 581 17.75 -34.25 -0.44
C ASN A 581 18.53 -35.58 -0.57
N SER A 582 18.90 -35.92 -1.81
CA SER A 582 19.68 -37.14 -2.12
C SER A 582 20.76 -36.82 -3.15
N PRO A 583 22.05 -37.12 -2.89
CA PRO A 583 23.09 -36.97 -3.90
C PRO A 583 22.85 -37.96 -5.07
N PRO A 584 23.16 -37.59 -6.32
CA PRO A 584 23.01 -38.48 -7.46
C PRO A 584 23.96 -39.69 -7.36
N PRO A 585 23.53 -40.90 -7.79
CA PRO A 585 24.37 -42.09 -7.76
C PRO A 585 25.54 -41.95 -8.76
N LEU A 586 26.73 -42.35 -8.33
CA LEU A 586 27.92 -42.48 -9.16
C LEU A 586 27.69 -43.58 -10.20
N GLU A 587 27.69 -43.21 -11.49
CA GLU A 587 27.81 -44.17 -12.58
C GLU A 587 29.19 -44.86 -12.47
N THR A 588 29.18 -46.16 -12.18
CA THR A 588 30.36 -47.00 -12.30
C THR A 588 30.51 -47.41 -13.76
N ASP A 589 31.50 -46.84 -14.44
CA ASP A 589 32.01 -47.36 -15.71
C ASP A 589 32.51 -48.79 -15.52
N THR A 590 31.74 -49.77 -16.00
CA THR A 590 32.25 -51.10 -16.33
C THR A 590 31.51 -51.71 -17.52
N SER A 591 32.26 -51.84 -18.62
CA SER A 591 32.12 -52.75 -19.77
C SER A 591 31.16 -52.37 -20.90
#